data_AF-A0A1S1QJV5-F1
#
_entry.id   AF-A0A1S1QJV5-F1
#
_cell.length_a   1.000
_cell.length_b   1.000
_cell.length_c   1.000
_cell.angle_alpha   90.00
_cell.angle_beta   90.00
_cell.angle_gamma   90.00
#
_symmetry.space_group_name_H-M   'P 1'
#
loop_
_entity.id
_entity.type
_entity.pdbx_description
1 polymer ?
#
loop_
_entity_poly.entity_id
_entity_poly.type
_entity_poly.pdbx_seq_one_letter_code
_entity_poly.pdbx_strand_id
1 'polypeptide(L)'
;MPPYKILSLPLSPPGAVARRGSLALLITKAPSYARRPDGAQEATLVCLTGLTRSGEIRTYRPAAREQGYDSRVERDWREIDAFVDASSLDPERAIEVARAHTWPGHPDSPRHWESFAEAKEALRVARRPTNEEQS
;
A
#
# COMPACT_ATOMS: atom_id res chain seq x y z
N MET A 1 -22.62 2.29 -23.92
CA MET A 1 -21.19 2.59 -23.64
C MET A 1 -20.63 1.44 -22.84
N PRO A 2 -19.55 0.75 -23.24
CA PRO A 2 -18.89 -0.13 -22.29
C PRO A 2 -18.36 0.78 -21.17
N PRO A 3 -18.59 0.45 -19.89
CA PRO A 3 -17.95 1.18 -18.81
C PRO A 3 -16.44 1.01 -18.99
N TYR A 4 -15.68 2.11 -19.00
CA TYR A 4 -14.23 2.03 -19.01
C TYR A 4 -13.80 1.15 -17.85
N LYS A 5 -13.29 -0.03 -18.18
CA LYS A 5 -12.85 -1.01 -17.22
C LYS A 5 -11.41 -0.66 -16.87
N ILE A 6 -11.20 -0.06 -15.71
CA ILE A 6 -9.85 0.20 -15.20
C ILE A 6 -9.25 -1.17 -14.89
N LEU A 7 -8.26 -1.59 -15.68
CA LEU A 7 -7.58 -2.89 -15.53
C LEU A 7 -6.34 -2.79 -14.64
N SER A 8 -5.78 -1.59 -14.54
CA SER A 8 -4.51 -1.31 -13.87
C SER A 8 -4.41 0.15 -13.46
N LEU A 9 -3.51 0.44 -12.52
CA LEU A 9 -3.20 1.79 -12.04
C LEU A 9 -1.69 2.03 -11.99
N PRO A 10 -1.20 3.26 -12.26
CA PRO A 10 0.22 3.58 -12.17
C PRO A 10 0.69 3.65 -10.71
N LEU A 11 2.01 3.55 -10.52
CA LEU A 11 2.67 3.87 -9.25
C LEU A 11 2.91 5.39 -9.16
N SER A 12 2.72 5.95 -7.97
CA SER A 12 2.96 7.37 -7.66
C SER A 12 4.27 7.55 -6.91
N PRO A 13 5.02 8.66 -7.09
CA PRO A 13 4.74 9.76 -8.03
C PRO A 13 4.96 9.35 -9.49
N PRO A 14 4.47 10.13 -10.48
CA PRO A 14 4.71 9.87 -11.89
C PRO A 14 6.21 9.65 -12.18
N GLY A 15 6.53 8.58 -12.92
CA GLY A 15 7.91 8.17 -13.21
C GLY A 15 8.47 7.13 -12.23
N ALA A 16 7.79 6.84 -11.12
CA ALA A 16 8.15 5.72 -10.26
C ALA A 16 7.99 4.39 -11.00
N VAL A 17 8.98 3.49 -10.85
CA VAL A 17 9.01 2.21 -11.56
C VAL A 17 8.52 1.10 -10.65
N ALA A 18 7.30 0.61 -10.91
CA ALA A 18 6.79 -0.58 -10.24
C ALA A 18 7.54 -1.84 -10.69
N ARG A 19 7.89 -2.71 -9.74
CA ARG A 19 8.41 -4.05 -10.02
C ARG A 19 7.61 -5.08 -9.24
N ARG A 20 7.53 -6.30 -9.77
CA ARG A 20 6.95 -7.42 -9.04
C ARG A 20 7.78 -7.67 -7.78
N GLY A 21 7.11 -7.82 -6.64
CA GLY A 21 7.77 -7.94 -5.33
C GLY A 21 8.08 -6.61 -4.66
N SER A 22 7.94 -5.47 -5.34
CA SER A 22 8.12 -4.16 -4.70
C SER A 22 7.01 -3.90 -3.69
N LEU A 23 7.38 -3.19 -2.62
CA LEU A 23 6.41 -2.63 -1.68
C LEU A 23 5.84 -1.32 -2.23
N ALA A 24 4.57 -1.10 -1.93
CA ALA A 24 3.87 0.16 -2.13
C ALA A 24 2.94 0.43 -0.94
N LEU A 25 2.59 1.69 -0.73
CA LEU A 25 1.46 2.07 0.11
C LEU A 25 0.22 2.17 -0.76
N LEU A 26 -0.74 1.28 -0.52
CA LEU A 26 -2.07 1.37 -1.07
C LEU A 26 -2.87 2.39 -0.26
N ILE A 27 -3.36 3.43 -0.93
CA ILE A 27 -4.24 4.44 -0.36
C ILE A 27 -5.66 4.15 -0.86
N THR A 28 -6.57 3.93 0.08
CA THR A 28 -7.98 3.68 -0.21
C THR A 28 -8.87 4.68 0.51
N LYS A 29 -10.08 4.86 0.01
CA LYS A 29 -11.13 5.57 0.74
C LYS A 29 -11.45 4.81 2.03
N ALA A 30 -11.57 5.54 3.12
CA ALA A 30 -12.02 4.95 4.37
C ALA A 30 -13.47 4.49 4.21
N PRO A 31 -13.83 3.31 4.76
CA PRO A 31 -15.19 2.81 4.63
C PRO A 31 -16.19 3.73 5.33
N SER A 32 -17.36 3.93 4.72
CA SER A 32 -18.42 4.82 5.23
C SER A 32 -18.90 4.47 6.64
N TYR A 33 -18.83 3.19 7.03
CA TYR A 33 -19.19 2.72 8.37
C TYR A 33 -18.18 3.09 9.46
N ALA A 34 -16.99 3.61 9.11
CA ALA A 34 -15.98 4.04 10.08
C ALA A 34 -16.32 5.34 10.82
N ARG A 35 -17.47 5.98 10.50
CA ARG A 35 -17.89 7.29 11.05
C ARG A 35 -16.80 8.37 10.90
N ARG A 36 -15.96 8.26 9.88
CA ARG A 36 -14.92 9.24 9.55
C ARG A 36 -15.47 10.33 8.63
N PRO A 37 -14.84 11.51 8.60
CA PRO A 37 -15.21 12.57 7.67
C PRO A 37 -15.23 12.08 6.21
N ASP A 38 -16.07 12.69 5.39
CA ASP A 38 -16.09 12.39 3.95
C ASP A 38 -14.72 12.67 3.32
N GLY A 39 -14.26 11.78 2.44
CA GLY A 39 -12.91 11.83 1.87
C GLY A 39 -11.78 11.38 2.79
N ALA A 40 -12.07 10.82 3.98
CA ALA A 40 -11.05 10.15 4.79
C ALA A 40 -10.42 8.99 4.02
N GLN A 41 -9.12 8.77 4.24
CA GLN A 41 -8.34 7.74 3.56
C GLN A 41 -7.71 6.79 4.56
N GLU A 42 -7.43 5.58 4.12
CA GLU A 42 -6.64 4.60 4.85
C GLU A 42 -5.42 4.21 4.03
N ALA A 43 -4.35 3.85 4.72
CA ALA A 43 -3.11 3.38 4.10
C ALA A 43 -2.82 1.95 4.52
N THR A 44 -2.42 1.12 3.55
CA THR A 44 -2.03 -0.27 3.78
C THR A 44 -0.73 -0.58 3.04
N LEU A 45 0.23 -1.22 3.70
CA LEU A 45 1.45 -1.69 3.05
C LEU A 45 1.11 -2.92 2.22
N VAL A 46 1.43 -2.89 0.92
CA VAL A 46 1.15 -3.96 -0.02
C VAL A 46 2.41 -4.35 -0.78
N CYS A 47 2.46 -5.61 -1.21
CA CYS A 47 3.39 -6.11 -2.21
C CYS A 47 2.71 -6.13 -3.58
N LEU A 48 3.39 -5.63 -4.60
CA LEU A 48 2.92 -5.68 -5.98
C LEU A 48 3.17 -7.07 -6.57
N THR A 49 2.13 -7.75 -7.04
CA THR A 49 2.24 -9.16 -7.47
C THR A 49 2.14 -9.35 -8.97
N GLY A 50 1.51 -8.41 -9.68
CA GLY A 50 1.31 -8.50 -11.13
C GLY A 50 1.20 -7.11 -11.76
N LEU A 51 1.93 -6.94 -12.88
CA LEU A 51 2.03 -5.69 -13.61
C LEU A 51 1.60 -5.87 -15.08
N THR A 52 1.24 -4.78 -15.75
CA THR A 52 1.16 -4.72 -17.21
C THR A 52 2.56 -4.65 -17.82
N ARG A 53 2.66 -4.75 -19.15
CA ARG A 53 3.91 -4.54 -19.89
C ARG A 53 4.45 -3.10 -19.75
N SER A 54 3.56 -2.12 -19.53
CA SER A 54 3.91 -0.71 -19.31
C SER A 54 4.30 -0.40 -17.85
N GLY A 55 4.28 -1.41 -16.96
CA GLY A 55 4.64 -1.21 -15.55
C GLY A 55 3.50 -0.73 -14.66
N GLU A 56 2.25 -0.76 -15.13
CA GLU A 56 1.09 -0.46 -14.29
C GLU A 56 0.68 -1.65 -13.45
N ILE A 57 0.11 -1.39 -12.28
CA ILE A 57 -0.24 -2.38 -11.27
C ILE A 57 -1.58 -3.01 -11.63
N ARG A 58 -1.61 -4.34 -11.76
CA ARG A 58 -2.83 -5.12 -11.97
C ARG A 58 -3.29 -5.85 -10.71
N THR A 59 -2.33 -6.38 -9.96
CA THR A 59 -2.59 -7.18 -8.76
C THR A 59 -1.59 -6.87 -7.66
N TYR A 60 -2.07 -6.99 -6.42
CA TYR A 60 -1.32 -6.70 -5.22
C TYR A 60 -1.79 -7.60 -4.08
N ARG A 61 -1.02 -7.61 -2.99
CA ARG A 61 -1.37 -8.32 -1.75
C ARG A 61 -0.96 -7.49 -0.54
N PRO A 62 -1.79 -7.41 0.52
CA PRO A 62 -1.35 -6.89 1.82
C PRO A 62 -0.06 -7.56 2.28
N ALA A 63 0.91 -6.77 2.72
CA ALA A 63 2.22 -7.26 3.11
C ALA A 63 2.23 -7.78 4.56
N ALA A 64 1.41 -7.20 5.43
CA ALA A 64 1.33 -7.57 6.84
C ALA A 64 0.44 -8.80 7.10
N ARG A 65 -0.67 -8.92 6.37
CA ARG A 65 -1.66 -9.98 6.57
C ARG A 65 -1.35 -11.16 5.67
N GLU A 66 -1.27 -12.35 6.24
CA GLU A 66 -1.12 -13.57 5.46
C GLU A 66 -2.42 -13.81 4.65
N GLN A 67 -2.31 -13.65 3.34
CA GLN A 67 -3.42 -13.80 2.41
C GLN A 67 -3.01 -14.78 1.31
N GLY A 68 -3.79 -15.84 1.14
CA GLY A 68 -3.52 -16.90 0.15
C GLY A 68 -3.86 -16.52 -1.30
N TYR A 69 -4.35 -15.30 -1.54
CA TYR A 69 -4.77 -14.84 -2.87
C TYR A 69 -4.40 -13.37 -3.12
N ASP A 70 -4.31 -13.00 -4.39
CA ASP A 70 -4.02 -11.64 -4.83
C ASP A 70 -5.32 -10.84 -5.03
N SER A 71 -5.30 -9.59 -4.59
CA SER A 71 -6.32 -8.59 -4.94
C SER A 71 -6.09 -8.06 -6.35
N ARG A 72 -7.18 -7.69 -7.03
CA ARG A 72 -7.14 -7.17 -8.41
C ARG A 72 -7.60 -5.73 -8.43
N VAL A 73 -6.79 -4.84 -9.01
CA VAL A 73 -7.13 -3.43 -9.18
C VAL A 73 -8.48 -3.26 -9.86
N GLU A 74 -8.75 -4.05 -10.89
CA GLU A 74 -10.04 -4.06 -11.60
C GLU A 74 -11.28 -4.24 -10.70
N ARG A 75 -11.16 -4.95 -9.58
CA ARG A 75 -12.28 -5.17 -8.65
C ARG A 75 -12.46 -4.01 -7.69
N ASP A 76 -11.35 -3.43 -7.26
CA ASP A 76 -11.32 -2.51 -6.12
C ASP A 76 -11.09 -1.05 -6.54
N TRP A 77 -10.90 -0.76 -7.83
CA TRP A 77 -10.45 0.55 -8.34
C TRP A 77 -11.27 1.76 -7.86
N ARG A 78 -12.55 1.58 -7.54
CA ARG A 78 -13.42 2.68 -7.04
C ARG A 78 -13.02 3.16 -5.65
N GLU A 79 -12.43 2.26 -4.87
CA GLU A 79 -11.97 2.48 -3.50
C GLU A 79 -10.49 2.85 -3.46
N ILE A 80 -9.73 2.56 -4.52
CA ILE A 80 -8.30 2.87 -4.61
C ILE A 80 -8.12 4.32 -5.06
N ASP A 81 -7.50 5.13 -4.21
CA ASP A 81 -7.08 6.48 -4.59
C ASP A 81 -5.67 6.47 -5.20
N ALA A 82 -4.75 5.68 -4.66
CA ALA A 82 -3.38 5.60 -5.19
C ALA A 82 -2.60 4.36 -4.75
N PHE A 83 -1.57 4.01 -5.54
CA PHE A 83 -0.41 3.25 -5.07
C PHE A 83 0.78 4.21 -4.98
N VAL A 84 1.34 4.37 -3.78
CA VAL A 84 2.51 5.22 -3.54
C VAL A 84 3.76 4.38 -3.41
N ASP A 85 4.82 4.75 -4.12
CA ASP A 85 6.10 4.07 -4.07
C ASP A 85 6.66 4.02 -2.64
N ALA A 86 7.05 2.82 -2.22
CA ALA A 86 7.68 2.55 -0.94
C ALA A 86 9.05 1.88 -1.13
N SER A 87 9.67 2.01 -2.31
CA SER A 87 10.96 1.42 -2.66
C SER A 87 12.13 1.85 -1.78
N SER A 88 12.00 2.99 -1.09
CA SER A 88 12.97 3.52 -0.13
C SER A 88 12.97 2.80 1.23
N LEU A 89 11.95 1.97 1.49
CA LEU A 89 11.86 1.19 2.72
C LEU A 89 12.67 -0.11 2.61
N ASP A 90 13.23 -0.53 3.75
CA ASP A 90 13.67 -1.89 3.93
C ASP A 90 12.44 -2.82 3.99
N PRO A 91 12.33 -3.82 3.11
CA PRO A 91 11.10 -4.61 3.01
C PRO A 91 10.77 -5.40 4.26
N GLU A 92 11.77 -6.05 4.86
CA GLU A 92 11.56 -6.89 6.05
C GLU A 92 11.13 -6.02 7.23
N ARG A 93 11.86 -4.93 7.47
CA ARG A 93 11.54 -3.98 8.54
C ARG A 93 10.17 -3.32 8.37
N ALA A 94 9.80 -2.95 7.14
CA ALA A 94 8.50 -2.35 6.86
C ALA A 94 7.35 -3.34 7.11
N ILE A 95 7.54 -4.61 6.75
CA ILE A 95 6.56 -5.66 7.02
C ILE A 95 6.42 -5.89 8.53
N GLU A 96 7.52 -5.91 9.29
CA GLU A 96 7.49 -6.02 10.75
C GLU A 96 6.68 -4.89 11.39
N VAL A 97 6.97 -3.63 11.02
CA VAL A 97 6.24 -2.46 11.52
C VAL A 97 4.75 -2.55 11.18
N ALA A 98 4.43 -2.95 9.94
CA ALA A 98 3.04 -3.12 9.52
C ALA A 98 2.31 -4.24 10.27
N ARG A 99 3.01 -5.35 10.58
CA ARG A 99 2.46 -6.46 11.37
C ARG A 99 2.21 -6.08 12.83
N ALA A 100 3.09 -5.27 13.41
CA ALA A 100 2.95 -4.78 14.77
C ALA A 100 1.81 -3.75 14.92
N HIS A 101 1.35 -3.16 13.81
CA HIS A 101 0.26 -2.20 13.80
C HIS A 101 -1.10 -2.93 13.78
N THR A 102 -1.65 -3.22 14.96
CA THR A 102 -2.83 -4.07 15.11
C THR A 102 -4.00 -3.33 15.75
N TRP A 103 -5.20 -3.91 15.70
CA TRP A 103 -6.35 -3.39 16.44
C TRP A 103 -6.15 -3.54 17.96
N PRO A 104 -6.59 -2.57 18.78
CA PRO A 104 -6.60 -2.73 20.23
C PRO A 104 -7.34 -4.00 20.66
N GLY A 105 -6.70 -4.83 21.48
CA GLY A 105 -7.27 -6.12 21.92
C GLY A 105 -7.15 -7.27 20.91
N HIS A 106 -6.60 -7.04 19.71
CA HIS A 106 -6.43 -8.06 18.68
C HIS A 106 -5.01 -8.03 18.08
N PRO A 107 -3.98 -8.49 18.84
CA PRO A 107 -2.57 -8.39 18.44
C PRO A 107 -2.20 -9.20 17.18
N ASP A 108 -3.02 -10.19 16.80
CA ASP A 108 -2.80 -11.00 15.59
C ASP A 108 -3.56 -10.46 14.37
N SER A 109 -4.14 -9.26 14.48
CA SER A 109 -4.95 -8.64 13.43
C SER A 109 -4.34 -7.30 13.01
N PRO A 110 -3.39 -7.34 12.04
CA PRO A 110 -2.85 -6.12 11.45
C PRO A 110 -3.98 -5.22 10.93
N ARG A 111 -3.91 -3.94 11.28
CA ARG A 111 -4.87 -2.92 10.88
C ARG A 111 -4.27 -2.00 9.81
N HIS A 112 -5.15 -1.29 9.11
CA HIS A 112 -4.77 -0.18 8.25
C HIS A 112 -4.34 1.01 9.10
N TRP A 113 -3.44 1.85 8.57
CA TRP A 113 -3.23 3.19 9.13
C TRP A 113 -4.39 4.08 8.73
N GLU A 114 -4.80 4.97 9.63
CA GLU A 114 -5.95 5.87 9.46
C GLU A 114 -5.67 7.03 8.50
N SER A 115 -4.43 7.17 8.02
CA SER A 115 -4.05 8.12 6.98
C SER A 115 -2.70 7.77 6.35
N PHE A 116 -2.43 8.37 5.19
CA PHE A 116 -1.09 8.31 4.58
C PHE A 116 0.00 8.92 5.47
N ALA A 117 -0.32 10.00 6.20
CA ALA A 117 0.63 10.66 7.09
C ALA A 117 1.04 9.76 8.28
N GLU A 118 0.07 9.08 8.89
CA GLU A 118 0.33 8.11 9.97
C GLU A 118 1.21 6.96 9.46
N ALA A 119 0.90 6.40 8.30
CA ALA A 119 1.72 5.33 7.70
C ALA A 119 3.17 5.80 7.45
N LYS A 120 3.36 7.01 6.92
CA LYS A 120 4.70 7.58 6.69
C LYS A 120 5.51 7.73 7.96
N GLU A 121 4.88 8.18 9.04
CA GLU A 121 5.55 8.36 10.33
C GLU A 121 5.90 7.02 10.96
N ALA A 122 4.96 6.07 10.97
CA ALA A 122 5.19 4.72 11.48
C ALA A 122 6.33 4.01 10.73
N LEU A 123 6.36 4.11 9.40
CA LEU A 123 7.37 3.48 8.56
C LEU A 123 8.71 4.22 8.51
N ARG A 124 8.85 5.35 9.21
CA ARG A 124 10.11 6.12 9.24
C ARG A 124 11.29 5.29 9.74
N VAL A 125 11.06 4.41 10.72
CA VAL A 125 12.07 3.51 11.29
C VAL A 125 12.49 2.36 10.36
N ALA A 126 11.76 2.17 9.26
CA ALA A 126 12.05 1.17 8.23
C ALA A 126 12.71 1.76 6.98
N ARG A 127 13.06 3.05 6.98
CA ARG A 127 13.77 3.66 5.84
C ARG A 127 15.17 3.07 5.72
N ARG A 128 15.57 2.75 4.49
CA ARG A 128 16.96 2.36 4.23
C ARG A 128 17.88 3.55 4.55
N PRO A 129 19.05 3.30 5.17
CA PRO A 129 20.06 4.35 5.29
C PRO A 129 20.49 4.77 3.88
N THR A 130 20.40 6.06 3.61
CA THR A 130 21.03 6.65 2.42
C THR A 130 22.54 6.67 2.65
N ASN A 131 23.31 6.17 1.69
CA ASN A 131 24.79 6.06 1.77
C ASN A 131 25.56 7.39 2.00
N GLU A 132 24.89 8.51 2.25
CA GLU A 132 25.51 9.80 2.53
C GLU A 132 25.88 10.01 4.03
N GLU A 133 25.46 9.12 4.94
CA GLU A 133 25.77 9.24 6.39
C GLU A 133 27.04 8.48 6.83
N GLN A 134 27.90 8.06 5.89
CA GLN A 134 29.16 7.35 6.20
C GLN A 134 30.42 7.94 5.54
N SER A 135 30.39 9.19 5.08
CA SER A 135 31.59 9.90 4.59
C SER A 135 31.99 11.05 5.50
#